data_AF-A0A0S7YDZ8-F1
#
_entry.id   AF-A0A0S7YDZ8-F1
#
_cell.length_a   1.000
_cell.length_b   1.000
_cell.length_c   1.000
_cell.angle_alpha   90.00
_cell.angle_beta   90.00
_cell.angle_gamma   90.00
#
_symmetry.space_group_name_H-M   'P 1'
#
loop_
_entity.id
_entity.type
_entity.pdbx_description
1 polymer ?
#
loop_
_entity_poly.entity_id
_entity_poly.type
_entity_poly.pdbx_seq_one_letter_code
_entity_poly.pdbx_strand_id
1 'polypeptide(L)'
;MILLTFFLLAELSRTSGLIDIPIAPQDEMMGVFSIGAKYSLPVFSDDPYLYDEIDAEPNDFDVFLKYGFNRGEIAISMFTPNTFVLSAKYLVIQEQKLVPAIFIGVDDISYSQHISTLGRGDTIGFLEEQGYALYGGGRPPELFSGYVAVQKSISPYFNLVFGLGRGRFVGYGPRSHVFNTDLFVLGDEYDSGDHSGWAFGVFMGGAIKLPIGLEFIVEMDGRDANTGIKYTHKYFTTTFAISKVEQFFGDKPFSPRYVFGLEMNNRFMTEKPKIGTIECIVQDITSKKLLNNSIVEIKELNKKYTAVGGTFSVILSVGNYTVIVSKPDYVDYTSMVSVKPGVQSKLVFNLSKTEEALRREAALREKEQSIKIYLEQGKIYFFENQLDPAKIAFEMVLSLDPENSEAMEFITQIEPKRAQLIATYAAEARSRTQNNELAKAIEYWQKVLTLNPDHIEAKRSISDLQTRIAAAKKPPAVPKKITQAEIEALYKKGVTYFTAEKYDQALKIFKQVLTHDPNHTGAKDYKSRTEARLKVLGGG
;
A
#
# COMPACT_ATOMS: atom_id res chain seq x y z
N MET A 1 42.00 8.91 19.84
CA MET A 1 43.48 8.89 20.00
C MET A 1 43.99 7.48 20.33
N ILE A 2 43.46 6.43 19.67
CA ILE A 2 43.87 5.01 19.86
C ILE A 2 44.29 4.37 18.51
N LEU A 3 43.99 5.03 17.38
CA LEU A 3 44.33 4.57 16.03
C LEU A 3 45.75 4.96 15.54
N LEU A 4 46.53 5.70 16.33
CA LEU A 4 47.83 6.26 15.89
C LEU A 4 49.06 5.47 16.36
N THR A 5 48.89 4.48 17.24
CA THR A 5 50.01 3.73 17.86
C THR A 5 50.38 2.43 17.13
N PHE A 6 49.72 2.11 16.02
CA PHE A 6 50.06 0.98 15.13
C PHE A 6 50.91 1.38 13.91
N PHE A 7 51.40 2.62 13.86
CA PHE A 7 52.24 3.16 12.77
C PHE A 7 53.74 3.20 13.12
N LEU A 8 54.19 2.33 14.02
CA LEU A 8 55.61 2.09 14.27
C LEU A 8 55.91 0.63 13.92
N LEU A 9 56.86 0.46 13.00
CA LEU A 9 57.33 -0.78 12.38
C LEU A 9 56.48 -1.29 11.18
N ALA A 10 57.10 -1.14 10.00
CA ALA A 10 56.87 -1.76 8.68
C ALA A 10 56.08 -0.95 7.59
N GLU A 11 56.45 -1.02 6.29
CA GLU A 11 55.85 -0.30 5.12
C GLU A 11 55.38 -1.18 3.87
N LEU A 12 54.04 -1.40 3.59
CA LEU A 12 53.16 -2.58 3.16
C LEU A 12 52.89 -3.14 1.66
N SER A 13 53.22 -4.40 1.28
CA SER A 13 53.29 -5.01 -0.13
C SER A 13 52.03 -5.46 -0.97
N ARG A 14 52.17 -5.88 -2.26
CA ARG A 14 51.07 -6.09 -3.27
C ARG A 14 50.27 -7.41 -3.26
N THR A 15 48.94 -7.30 -3.41
CA THR A 15 47.95 -8.41 -3.47
C THR A 15 47.32 -8.67 -4.86
N SER A 16 47.75 -7.92 -5.88
CA SER A 16 47.16 -7.87 -7.24
C SER A 16 47.52 -9.03 -8.17
N GLY A 17 48.25 -10.03 -7.66
CA GLY A 17 48.54 -11.33 -8.31
C GLY A 17 47.71 -12.48 -7.74
N LEU A 18 48.17 -13.71 -7.92
CA LEU A 18 47.71 -14.85 -7.12
C LEU A 18 48.30 -14.72 -5.70
N ILE A 19 49.61 -14.94 -5.55
CA ILE A 19 50.42 -14.52 -4.39
C ILE A 19 51.54 -13.60 -4.88
N ASP A 20 52.31 -14.05 -5.87
CA ASP A 20 53.40 -13.31 -6.50
C ASP A 20 53.26 -13.24 -8.04
N ILE A 21 52.71 -14.28 -8.69
CA ILE A 21 52.49 -14.26 -10.15
C ILE A 21 51.31 -13.33 -10.52
N PRO A 22 51.40 -12.57 -11.64
CA PRO A 22 50.38 -11.60 -12.02
C PRO A 22 49.12 -12.29 -12.56
N ILE A 23 47.98 -11.65 -12.33
CA ILE A 23 46.67 -12.07 -12.88
C ILE A 23 46.02 -10.95 -13.68
N ALA A 24 45.07 -11.32 -14.53
CA ALA A 24 44.32 -10.38 -15.35
C ALA A 24 43.68 -9.27 -14.47
N PRO A 25 43.68 -8.00 -14.92
CA PRO A 25 43.00 -6.89 -14.22
C PRO A 25 41.57 -7.25 -13.79
N GLN A 26 41.27 -7.10 -12.49
CA GLN A 26 39.95 -7.44 -11.91
C GLN A 26 39.03 -6.23 -11.70
N ASP A 27 39.58 -5.01 -11.72
CA ASP A 27 38.84 -3.78 -11.46
C ASP A 27 38.27 -3.16 -12.76
N GLU A 28 37.14 -3.71 -13.23
CA GLU A 28 36.40 -3.20 -14.41
C GLU A 28 35.83 -1.77 -14.23
N MET A 29 35.84 -1.23 -13.00
CA MET A 29 35.25 0.08 -12.69
C MET A 29 36.31 1.20 -12.67
N MET A 30 36.16 2.13 -13.62
CA MET A 30 36.92 3.38 -13.66
C MET A 30 36.73 4.18 -12.36
N GLY A 31 37.85 4.68 -11.78
CA GLY A 31 37.83 5.46 -10.55
C GLY A 31 38.04 4.64 -9.28
N VAL A 32 38.21 3.32 -9.39
CA VAL A 32 38.58 2.49 -8.24
C VAL A 32 40.07 2.65 -7.93
N PHE A 33 40.35 3.10 -6.70
CA PHE A 33 41.68 3.08 -6.10
C PHE A 33 41.69 2.05 -4.97
N SER A 34 42.77 1.29 -4.88
CA SER A 34 43.09 0.46 -3.72
C SER A 34 44.38 0.93 -3.07
N ILE A 35 44.40 0.98 -1.74
CA ILE A 35 45.64 1.01 -0.95
C ILE A 35 45.80 -0.37 -0.32
N GLY A 36 47.01 -0.89 -0.25
CA GLY A 36 47.20 -2.22 0.30
C GLY A 36 48.60 -2.52 0.79
N ALA A 37 48.75 -3.80 1.10
CA ALA A 37 49.55 -4.28 2.19
C ALA A 37 49.91 -5.77 2.11
N LYS A 38 51.18 -6.10 2.32
CA LYS A 38 51.75 -7.43 2.58
C LYS A 38 53.01 -7.31 3.46
N TYR A 39 53.15 -8.24 4.40
CA TYR A 39 54.28 -8.51 5.30
C TYR A 39 54.83 -9.88 4.99
N SER A 40 56.13 -10.06 5.12
CA SER A 40 56.74 -11.38 5.16
C SER A 40 57.88 -11.50 6.18
N LEU A 41 58.00 -12.71 6.74
CA LEU A 41 59.00 -13.12 7.71
C LEU A 41 59.40 -14.56 7.42
N PRO A 42 60.67 -14.97 7.64
CA PRO A 42 61.06 -16.36 7.50
C PRO A 42 60.40 -17.24 8.56
N VAL A 43 60.21 -18.51 8.23
CA VAL A 43 59.70 -19.55 9.14
C VAL A 43 60.78 -20.00 10.12
N PHE A 44 62.05 -19.88 9.74
CA PHE A 44 63.22 -20.16 10.56
C PHE A 44 63.96 -18.85 10.87
N SER A 45 64.04 -18.49 12.15
CA SER A 45 64.73 -17.27 12.63
C SER A 45 66.20 -17.48 13.00
N ASP A 46 66.62 -18.74 13.09
CA ASP A 46 67.90 -19.11 13.68
C ASP A 46 68.95 -19.20 12.58
N ASP A 47 70.00 -18.38 12.68
CA ASP A 47 71.25 -18.56 11.96
C ASP A 47 71.77 -20.00 12.19
N PRO A 48 71.88 -20.83 11.13
CA PRO A 48 72.36 -22.20 11.26
C PRO A 48 73.89 -22.33 11.34
N TYR A 49 74.62 -21.25 11.09
CA TYR A 49 76.07 -21.22 10.94
C TYR A 49 76.68 -20.03 11.72
N LEU A 50 76.52 -20.05 13.06
CA LEU A 50 77.07 -19.09 14.06
C LEU A 50 78.56 -18.65 13.94
N TYR A 51 79.30 -19.14 12.95
CA TYR A 51 80.71 -18.88 12.68
C TYR A 51 81.00 -18.42 11.24
N ASP A 52 79.99 -18.24 10.38
CA ASP A 52 80.14 -17.51 9.11
C ASP A 52 79.52 -16.10 9.19
N GLU A 53 79.67 -15.29 8.14
CA GLU A 53 79.17 -13.91 8.07
C GLU A 53 77.75 -13.84 7.44
N ILE A 54 76.96 -14.93 7.47
CA ILE A 54 75.66 -15.00 6.82
C ILE A 54 74.54 -14.66 7.81
N ASP A 55 74.06 -13.41 7.76
CA ASP A 55 72.88 -12.97 8.51
C ASP A 55 71.63 -13.81 8.18
N ALA A 56 70.81 -14.09 9.20
CA ALA A 56 69.50 -14.73 9.02
C ALA A 56 68.59 -13.89 8.10
N GLU A 57 67.67 -14.54 7.35
CA GLU A 57 66.83 -13.83 6.39
C GLU A 57 66.04 -12.67 7.05
N PRO A 58 66.11 -11.44 6.51
CA PRO A 58 65.39 -10.30 7.08
C PRO A 58 63.87 -10.41 6.86
N ASN A 59 63.10 -9.65 7.63
CA ASN A 59 61.67 -9.41 7.40
C ASN A 59 61.45 -8.29 6.36
N ASP A 60 60.33 -8.31 5.64
CA ASP A 60 59.97 -7.33 4.60
C ASP A 60 58.47 -6.95 4.55
N PHE A 61 58.17 -5.76 4.00
CA PHE A 61 56.86 -5.10 3.79
C PHE A 61 57.08 -4.24 2.50
N ASP A 62 56.07 -3.88 1.68
CA ASP A 62 56.26 -2.93 0.50
C ASP A 62 55.10 -1.93 0.08
N VAL A 63 54.77 -0.81 0.80
CA VAL A 63 53.48 -0.02 0.66
C VAL A 63 53.02 0.15 -0.79
N PHE A 64 51.77 -0.23 -1.14
CA PHE A 64 51.23 0.04 -2.48
C PHE A 64 49.96 0.87 -2.57
N LEU A 65 49.89 1.67 -3.65
CA LEU A 65 48.70 2.36 -4.14
C LEU A 65 48.44 1.94 -5.59
N LYS A 66 47.20 1.51 -5.86
CA LYS A 66 46.74 0.91 -7.13
C LYS A 66 45.57 1.72 -7.69
N TYR A 67 45.53 1.86 -9.01
CA TYR A 67 44.43 2.48 -9.74
C TYR A 67 43.95 1.59 -10.90
N GLY A 68 42.67 1.20 -10.83
CA GLY A 68 42.00 0.44 -11.89
C GLY A 68 41.31 1.36 -12.91
N PHE A 69 41.49 1.04 -14.19
CA PHE A 69 40.87 1.78 -15.29
C PHE A 69 40.49 0.85 -16.46
N ASN A 70 39.21 0.78 -16.80
CA ASN A 70 38.71 0.06 -17.99
C ASN A 70 39.24 -1.39 -18.11
N ARG A 71 40.32 -1.61 -18.89
CA ARG A 71 40.96 -2.91 -19.14
C ARG A 71 42.39 -2.98 -18.59
N GLY A 72 42.78 -2.09 -17.69
CA GLY A 72 44.13 -2.00 -17.17
C GLY A 72 44.21 -1.57 -15.70
N GLU A 73 45.41 -1.70 -15.17
CA GLU A 73 45.76 -1.37 -13.79
C GLU A 73 47.16 -0.76 -13.78
N ILE A 74 47.33 0.34 -13.04
CA ILE A 74 48.65 0.87 -12.69
C ILE A 74 48.80 0.87 -11.16
N ALA A 75 50.03 0.72 -10.67
CA ALA A 75 50.31 0.83 -9.26
C ALA A 75 51.73 1.35 -8.99
N ILE A 76 51.87 2.03 -7.86
CA ILE A 76 53.15 2.40 -7.27
C ILE A 76 53.35 1.59 -5.99
N SER A 77 54.56 1.06 -5.79
CA SER A 77 54.99 0.39 -4.56
C SER A 77 56.19 1.09 -3.97
N MET A 78 56.31 0.99 -2.65
CA MET A 78 57.42 1.47 -1.85
C MET A 78 58.01 0.27 -1.11
N PHE A 79 59.03 -0.35 -1.68
CA PHE A 79 59.72 -1.52 -1.11
C PHE A 79 60.47 -1.13 0.17
N THR A 80 61.11 0.05 0.14
CA THR A 80 61.68 0.72 1.33
C THR A 80 61.42 2.22 1.22
N PRO A 81 61.65 3.06 2.25
CA PRO A 81 61.38 4.50 2.19
C PRO A 81 62.07 5.25 1.03
N ASN A 82 63.13 4.64 0.48
CA ASN A 82 63.96 5.15 -0.60
C ASN A 82 63.84 4.33 -1.89
N THR A 83 63.01 3.28 -1.93
CA THR A 83 62.92 2.32 -3.04
C THR A 83 61.49 2.23 -3.52
N PHE A 84 61.20 2.86 -4.66
CA PHE A 84 59.89 2.88 -5.26
C PHE A 84 59.92 2.25 -6.64
N VAL A 85 58.87 1.48 -6.97
CA VAL A 85 58.68 0.88 -8.29
C VAL A 85 57.29 1.15 -8.83
N LEU A 86 57.18 1.27 -10.15
CA LEU A 86 55.91 1.36 -10.86
C LEU A 86 55.59 0.04 -11.54
N SER A 87 54.30 -0.29 -11.64
CA SER A 87 53.83 -1.34 -12.55
C SER A 87 52.65 -0.86 -13.38
N ALA A 88 52.50 -1.48 -14.55
CA ALA A 88 51.31 -1.36 -15.37
C ALA A 88 50.98 -2.71 -16.01
N LYS A 89 49.69 -3.08 -16.02
CA LYS A 89 49.19 -4.26 -16.76
C LYS A 89 47.91 -3.95 -17.50
N TYR A 90 47.71 -4.66 -18.61
CA TYR A 90 46.60 -4.45 -19.54
C TYR A 90 46.04 -5.76 -20.08
N LEU A 91 44.72 -5.89 -20.01
CA LEU A 91 43.94 -7.00 -20.52
C LEU A 91 43.72 -6.82 -22.03
N VAL A 92 44.51 -7.52 -22.83
CA VAL A 92 44.46 -7.48 -24.30
C VAL A 92 43.19 -8.17 -24.81
N ILE A 93 42.92 -9.39 -24.36
CA ILE A 93 41.74 -10.20 -24.73
C ILE A 93 40.95 -10.54 -23.48
N GLN A 94 39.65 -10.25 -23.48
CA GLN A 94 38.72 -10.63 -22.41
C GLN A 94 38.46 -12.13 -22.47
N GLU A 95 38.37 -12.82 -21.33
CA GLU A 95 37.99 -14.23 -21.33
C GLU A 95 36.61 -14.43 -21.99
N GLN A 96 36.52 -15.44 -22.86
CA GLN A 96 35.25 -15.93 -23.42
C GLN A 96 35.14 -17.44 -23.18
N LYS A 97 34.01 -18.04 -23.53
CA LYS A 97 33.73 -19.46 -23.25
C LYS A 97 34.88 -20.40 -23.64
N LEU A 98 35.43 -20.24 -24.85
CA LEU A 98 36.54 -21.05 -25.39
C LEU A 98 37.89 -20.31 -25.48
N VAL A 99 37.92 -18.99 -25.26
CA VAL A 99 39.13 -18.17 -25.41
C VAL A 99 39.60 -17.73 -24.02
N PRO A 100 40.85 -18.00 -23.59
CA PRO A 100 41.36 -17.49 -22.34
C PRO A 100 41.47 -15.96 -22.36
N ALA A 101 41.47 -15.33 -21.19
CA ALA A 101 41.97 -13.97 -21.09
C ALA A 101 43.44 -13.94 -21.52
N ILE A 102 43.86 -12.91 -22.25
CA ILE A 102 45.27 -12.64 -22.55
C ILE A 102 45.59 -11.25 -22.03
N PHE A 103 46.62 -11.15 -21.20
CA PHE A 103 47.07 -9.89 -20.62
C PHE A 103 48.58 -9.77 -20.70
N ILE A 104 49.05 -8.52 -20.72
CA ILE A 104 50.46 -8.16 -20.70
C ILE A 104 50.70 -7.21 -19.54
N GLY A 105 51.93 -7.15 -19.05
CA GLY A 105 52.31 -6.16 -18.06
C GLY A 105 53.79 -5.95 -17.96
N VAL A 106 54.14 -4.96 -17.17
CA VAL A 106 55.49 -4.66 -16.72
C VAL A 106 55.39 -4.36 -15.24
N ASP A 107 56.01 -5.20 -14.43
CA ASP A 107 56.19 -4.99 -13.01
C ASP A 107 57.57 -4.39 -12.73
N ASP A 108 57.79 -3.90 -11.50
CA ASP A 108 59.06 -3.45 -10.96
C ASP A 108 59.85 -2.44 -11.83
N ILE A 109 59.15 -1.53 -12.52
CA ILE A 109 59.78 -0.44 -13.27
C ILE A 109 60.52 0.45 -12.27
N SER A 110 61.85 0.42 -12.36
CA SER A 110 62.79 0.97 -11.41
C SER A 110 63.83 1.86 -12.10
N TYR A 111 64.70 2.47 -11.30
CA TYR A 111 65.90 3.20 -11.74
C TYR A 111 67.19 2.51 -11.25
N SER A 112 67.06 1.34 -10.61
CA SER A 112 68.16 0.43 -10.25
C SER A 112 68.14 -0.79 -11.16
N GLN A 113 69.30 -1.37 -11.47
CA GLN A 113 69.39 -2.63 -12.20
C GLN A 113 69.05 -3.85 -11.34
N HIS A 114 69.19 -3.75 -10.01
CA HIS A 114 68.83 -4.80 -9.07
C HIS A 114 67.87 -4.23 -8.03
N ILE A 115 66.74 -4.91 -7.83
CA ILE A 115 65.60 -4.46 -7.05
C ILE A 115 65.01 -5.65 -6.29
N SER A 116 64.75 -5.49 -5.00
CA SER A 116 64.18 -6.51 -4.13
C SER A 116 63.26 -5.81 -3.12
N THR A 117 62.36 -6.53 -2.46
CA THR A 117 61.53 -5.95 -1.39
C THR A 117 62.37 -5.35 -0.27
N LEU A 118 63.60 -5.84 -0.10
CA LEU A 118 64.61 -5.34 0.82
C LEU A 118 65.36 -4.07 0.36
N GLY A 119 65.16 -3.60 -0.87
CA GLY A 119 65.77 -2.38 -1.40
C GLY A 119 66.38 -2.52 -2.80
N ARG A 120 67.50 -1.83 -3.03
CA ARG A 120 68.10 -1.69 -4.37
C ARG A 120 69.63 -1.79 -4.34
N GLY A 121 70.21 -2.45 -5.34
CA GLY A 121 71.66 -2.58 -5.51
C GLY A 121 72.13 -4.04 -5.58
N ASP A 122 73.33 -4.24 -6.11
CA ASP A 122 73.85 -5.55 -6.55
C ASP A 122 74.01 -6.56 -5.40
N THR A 123 74.22 -6.08 -4.18
CA THR A 123 74.34 -6.89 -2.96
C THR A 123 73.08 -6.83 -2.06
N ILE A 124 71.98 -6.25 -2.55
CA ILE A 124 70.74 -6.10 -1.78
C ILE A 124 69.69 -7.09 -2.30
N GLY A 125 69.26 -7.98 -1.41
CA GLY A 125 68.26 -9.00 -1.69
C GLY A 125 68.23 -10.09 -0.63
N PHE A 126 67.37 -11.08 -0.81
CA PHE A 126 67.35 -12.29 0.05
C PHE A 126 68.64 -13.11 -0.14
N LEU A 127 68.94 -14.04 0.77
CA LEU A 127 70.17 -14.85 0.73
C LEU A 127 70.38 -15.55 -0.63
N GLU A 128 69.30 -16.04 -1.23
CA GLU A 128 69.28 -16.61 -2.58
C GLU A 128 69.63 -15.57 -3.67
N GLU A 129 69.11 -14.35 -3.58
CA GLU A 129 69.38 -13.28 -4.55
C GLU A 129 70.83 -12.75 -4.43
N GLN A 130 71.38 -12.70 -3.20
CA GLN A 130 72.78 -12.41 -2.95
C GLN A 130 73.68 -13.54 -3.47
N GLY A 131 73.24 -14.80 -3.35
CA GLY A 131 73.90 -15.97 -3.92
C GLY A 131 74.11 -15.87 -5.44
N TYR A 132 73.14 -15.32 -6.18
CA TYR A 132 73.29 -15.07 -7.63
C TYR A 132 74.45 -14.11 -7.94
N ALA A 133 74.64 -13.07 -7.13
CA ALA A 133 75.72 -12.11 -7.31
C ALA A 133 77.11 -12.66 -6.95
N LEU A 134 77.18 -13.59 -5.99
CA LEU A 134 78.44 -14.13 -5.46
C LEU A 134 78.92 -15.41 -6.18
N TYR A 135 78.00 -16.30 -6.55
CA TYR A 135 78.33 -17.65 -7.02
C TYR A 135 77.72 -18.03 -8.37
N GLY A 136 76.76 -17.24 -8.88
CA GLY A 136 76.00 -17.55 -10.09
C GLY A 136 76.12 -16.50 -11.19
N GLY A 137 77.35 -16.14 -11.60
CA GLY A 137 77.60 -15.30 -12.78
C GLY A 137 77.09 -13.85 -12.75
N GLY A 138 76.32 -13.46 -11.73
CA GLY A 138 75.68 -12.16 -11.58
C GLY A 138 74.15 -12.24 -11.63
N ARG A 139 73.49 -11.42 -10.80
CA ARG A 139 72.02 -11.29 -10.79
C ARG A 139 71.52 -10.73 -12.14
N PRO A 140 70.47 -11.29 -12.76
CA PRO A 140 69.88 -10.71 -13.97
C PRO A 140 69.36 -9.28 -13.74
N PRO A 141 69.51 -8.35 -14.70
CA PRO A 141 69.06 -6.97 -14.52
C PRO A 141 67.52 -6.83 -14.60
N GLU A 142 66.97 -6.22 -13.55
CA GLU A 142 65.55 -6.03 -13.22
C GLU A 142 65.16 -4.52 -13.23
N LEU A 143 65.66 -3.76 -14.21
CA LEU A 143 65.23 -2.35 -14.40
C LEU A 143 63.71 -2.26 -14.67
N PHE A 144 63.14 -3.33 -15.24
CA PHE A 144 61.71 -3.59 -15.36
C PHE A 144 61.48 -5.10 -15.59
N SER A 145 60.31 -5.60 -15.19
CA SER A 145 59.93 -7.01 -15.25
C SER A 145 58.73 -7.22 -16.20
N GLY A 146 59.00 -7.36 -17.51
CA GLY A 146 57.96 -7.50 -18.53
C GLY A 146 57.41 -8.94 -18.65
N TYR A 147 56.10 -9.09 -18.90
CA TYR A 147 55.44 -10.40 -19.06
C TYR A 147 54.25 -10.40 -20.03
N VAL A 148 53.95 -11.60 -20.52
CA VAL A 148 52.70 -11.96 -21.20
C VAL A 148 52.11 -13.21 -20.55
N ALA A 149 50.80 -13.21 -20.33
CA ALA A 149 50.13 -14.32 -19.66
C ALA A 149 48.72 -14.57 -20.19
N VAL A 150 48.28 -15.81 -19.99
CA VAL A 150 46.93 -16.27 -20.23
C VAL A 150 46.28 -16.66 -18.91
N GLN A 151 44.98 -16.39 -18.78
CA GLN A 151 44.18 -16.80 -17.62
C GLN A 151 42.88 -17.45 -18.10
N LYS A 152 42.46 -18.53 -17.44
CA LYS A 152 41.25 -19.26 -17.79
C LYS A 152 40.48 -19.74 -16.56
N SER A 153 39.22 -19.32 -16.45
CA SER A 153 38.27 -19.92 -15.53
C SER A 153 37.68 -21.19 -16.16
N ILE A 154 38.12 -22.36 -15.72
CA ILE A 154 37.58 -23.66 -16.17
C ILE A 154 36.17 -23.87 -15.61
N SER A 155 35.94 -23.38 -14.39
CA SER A 155 34.62 -23.31 -13.76
C SER A 155 34.54 -22.06 -12.88
N PRO A 156 33.36 -21.69 -12.34
CA PRO A 156 33.25 -20.63 -11.33
C PRO A 156 34.14 -20.84 -10.09
N TYR A 157 34.58 -22.08 -9.86
CA TYR A 157 35.36 -22.50 -8.70
C TYR A 157 36.85 -22.74 -9.01
N PHE A 158 37.29 -22.67 -10.27
CA PHE A 158 38.67 -23.01 -10.63
C PHE A 158 39.21 -22.13 -11.75
N ASN A 159 40.28 -21.42 -11.43
CA ASN A 159 41.00 -20.50 -12.31
C ASN A 159 42.45 -20.96 -12.47
N LEU A 160 42.96 -20.95 -13.70
CA LEU A 160 44.37 -21.20 -14.03
C LEU A 160 45.01 -19.98 -14.68
N VAL A 161 46.28 -19.78 -14.39
CA VAL A 161 47.16 -18.74 -14.96
C VAL A 161 48.42 -19.42 -15.48
N PHE A 162 48.87 -19.02 -16.66
CA PHE A 162 50.14 -19.45 -17.24
C PHE A 162 50.75 -18.29 -18.01
N GLY A 163 52.06 -18.06 -17.88
CA GLY A 163 52.71 -16.94 -18.54
C GLY A 163 54.21 -17.13 -18.70
N LEU A 164 54.78 -16.15 -19.41
CA LEU A 164 56.22 -16.02 -19.65
C LEU A 164 56.60 -14.59 -19.29
N GLY A 165 57.63 -14.43 -18.46
CA GLY A 165 58.08 -13.14 -17.97
C GLY A 165 59.60 -13.03 -17.89
N ARG A 166 60.10 -11.81 -17.77
CA ARG A 166 61.51 -11.48 -17.56
C ARG A 166 61.66 -10.62 -16.31
N GLY A 167 62.85 -10.58 -15.72
CA GLY A 167 63.14 -9.81 -14.51
C GLY A 167 62.73 -10.63 -13.30
N ARG A 168 61.71 -10.17 -12.55
CA ARG A 168 61.23 -10.83 -11.33
C ARG A 168 60.86 -12.30 -11.48
N PHE A 169 60.54 -12.76 -12.70
CA PHE A 169 60.12 -14.13 -12.99
C PHE A 169 61.28 -15.09 -13.23
N VAL A 170 62.52 -14.58 -13.32
CA VAL A 170 63.75 -15.34 -13.58
C VAL A 170 64.56 -15.42 -12.29
N GLY A 171 64.89 -16.63 -11.87
CA GLY A 171 65.81 -16.91 -10.78
C GLY A 171 66.63 -18.15 -11.09
N TYR A 172 67.80 -18.28 -10.47
CA TYR A 172 68.67 -19.45 -10.62
C TYR A 172 68.79 -20.23 -9.32
N GLY A 173 67.70 -20.22 -8.53
CA GLY A 173 67.62 -20.91 -7.25
C GLY A 173 67.85 -22.41 -7.41
N PRO A 174 68.26 -23.14 -6.36
CA PRO A 174 68.67 -24.54 -6.46
C PRO A 174 67.62 -25.50 -7.05
N ARG A 175 66.36 -25.07 -7.16
CA ARG A 175 65.22 -25.87 -7.66
C ARG A 175 64.35 -25.15 -8.70
N SER A 176 64.28 -23.83 -8.64
CA SER A 176 63.39 -23.00 -9.47
C SER A 176 63.94 -22.65 -10.85
N HIS A 177 65.27 -22.72 -11.02
CA HIS A 177 65.95 -22.47 -12.30
C HIS A 177 65.41 -23.31 -13.49
N VAL A 178 64.82 -24.48 -13.21
CA VAL A 178 64.25 -25.38 -14.23
C VAL A 178 63.05 -24.80 -14.98
N PHE A 179 62.48 -23.68 -14.51
CA PHE A 179 61.40 -22.95 -15.17
C PHE A 179 61.89 -21.81 -16.07
N ASN A 180 63.20 -21.57 -16.18
CA ASN A 180 63.76 -20.61 -17.13
C ASN A 180 63.87 -21.19 -18.55
N THR A 181 63.75 -20.33 -19.56
CA THR A 181 63.94 -20.70 -20.98
C THR A 181 65.31 -21.29 -21.27
N ASP A 182 66.32 -20.98 -20.46
CA ASP A 182 67.70 -21.41 -20.68
C ASP A 182 67.84 -22.92 -20.65
N LEU A 183 67.10 -23.62 -19.79
CA LEU A 183 67.04 -25.09 -19.80
C LEU A 183 66.53 -25.64 -21.15
N PHE A 184 65.59 -24.94 -21.79
CA PHE A 184 65.02 -25.32 -23.09
C PHE A 184 65.87 -24.89 -24.29
N VAL A 185 66.83 -23.98 -24.09
CA VAL A 185 67.72 -23.45 -25.14
C VAL A 185 69.10 -24.11 -25.10
N LEU A 186 69.63 -24.38 -23.90
CA LEU A 186 70.95 -24.99 -23.68
C LEU A 186 70.85 -26.52 -23.55
N GLY A 187 69.71 -27.08 -23.10
CA GLY A 187 69.46 -28.51 -23.09
C GLY A 187 70.48 -29.29 -22.25
N ASP A 188 71.10 -30.32 -22.85
CA ASP A 188 72.12 -31.16 -22.20
C ASP A 188 73.44 -30.40 -21.90
N GLU A 189 73.62 -29.18 -22.42
CA GLU A 189 74.78 -28.30 -22.13
C GLU A 189 74.51 -27.33 -20.95
N TYR A 190 73.33 -27.40 -20.30
CA TYR A 190 72.98 -26.54 -19.17
C TYR A 190 73.75 -26.93 -17.89
N ASP A 191 74.74 -26.13 -17.48
CA ASP A 191 75.28 -26.13 -16.11
C ASP A 191 74.63 -25.02 -15.27
N SER A 192 74.50 -25.28 -13.98
CA SER A 192 74.05 -24.37 -12.93
C SER A 192 74.86 -23.07 -12.76
N GLY A 193 75.96 -22.89 -13.50
CA GLY A 193 76.72 -21.64 -13.62
C GLY A 193 76.48 -20.84 -14.90
N ASP A 194 75.81 -21.40 -15.90
CA ASP A 194 75.60 -20.77 -17.22
C ASP A 194 74.21 -20.11 -17.29
N HIS A 195 74.19 -18.79 -17.02
CA HIS A 195 72.96 -18.01 -16.95
C HIS A 195 72.87 -17.00 -18.09
N SER A 196 71.83 -17.09 -18.92
CA SER A 196 71.56 -16.04 -19.89
C SER A 196 71.05 -14.81 -19.16
N GLY A 197 71.80 -13.70 -19.28
CA GLY A 197 71.32 -12.37 -18.91
C GLY A 197 70.03 -11.97 -19.65
N TRP A 198 69.59 -12.73 -20.66
CA TRP A 198 68.39 -12.53 -21.49
C TRP A 198 67.29 -13.59 -21.32
N ALA A 199 67.40 -14.48 -20.33
CA ALA A 199 66.40 -15.50 -20.03
C ALA A 199 64.98 -14.92 -19.77
N PHE A 200 63.98 -15.78 -19.97
CA PHE A 200 62.60 -15.62 -19.52
C PHE A 200 62.22 -16.77 -18.59
N GLY A 201 61.48 -16.48 -17.52
CA GLY A 201 60.90 -17.47 -16.62
C GLY A 201 59.47 -17.81 -17.03
N VAL A 202 59.15 -19.10 -17.05
CA VAL A 202 57.79 -19.61 -17.13
C VAL A 202 57.16 -19.53 -15.75
N PHE A 203 55.97 -18.94 -15.65
CA PHE A 203 55.20 -18.92 -14.42
C PHE A 203 53.82 -19.54 -14.60
N MET A 204 53.34 -20.22 -13.57
CA MET A 204 52.03 -20.87 -13.60
C MET A 204 51.40 -20.97 -12.22
N GLY A 205 50.08 -20.95 -12.16
CA GLY A 205 49.37 -21.09 -10.90
C GLY A 205 47.88 -21.33 -11.09
N GLY A 206 47.22 -21.66 -9.99
CA GLY A 206 45.79 -21.92 -9.96
C GLY A 206 45.15 -21.50 -8.64
N ALA A 207 43.86 -21.17 -8.71
CA ALA A 207 43.05 -20.83 -7.55
C ALA A 207 41.74 -21.62 -7.53
N ILE A 208 41.46 -22.28 -6.41
CA ILE A 208 40.16 -22.87 -6.08
C ILE A 208 39.34 -21.82 -5.34
N LYS A 209 38.29 -21.29 -5.99
CA LYS A 209 37.41 -20.24 -5.45
C LYS A 209 36.15 -20.82 -4.81
N LEU A 210 35.78 -20.34 -3.63
CA LEU A 210 34.54 -20.69 -2.94
C LEU A 210 33.50 -19.55 -3.02
N PRO A 211 32.18 -19.85 -3.02
CA PRO A 211 31.12 -18.83 -3.08
C PRO A 211 31.14 -17.76 -1.98
N ILE A 212 31.83 -18.03 -0.87
CA ILE A 212 32.00 -17.11 0.26
C ILE A 212 33.09 -16.06 0.05
N GLY A 213 33.76 -16.02 -1.11
CA GLY A 213 34.87 -15.12 -1.41
C GLY A 213 36.24 -15.63 -0.95
N LEU A 214 36.33 -16.87 -0.47
CA LEU A 214 37.59 -17.52 -0.06
C LEU A 214 38.21 -18.26 -1.26
N GLU A 215 39.51 -18.12 -1.46
CA GLU A 215 40.26 -18.75 -2.55
C GLU A 215 41.49 -19.45 -1.99
N PHE A 216 41.74 -20.71 -2.39
CA PHE A 216 42.97 -21.44 -2.11
C PHE A 216 43.87 -21.39 -3.34
N ILE A 217 45.14 -21.06 -3.17
CA ILE A 217 46.06 -20.67 -4.24
C ILE A 217 47.31 -21.53 -4.18
N VAL A 218 47.79 -21.98 -5.35
CA VAL A 218 49.13 -22.55 -5.55
C VAL A 218 49.71 -21.95 -6.83
N GLU A 219 50.98 -21.56 -6.80
CA GLU A 219 51.70 -20.98 -7.94
C GLU A 219 53.20 -21.32 -7.87
N MET A 220 53.90 -21.12 -8.99
CA MET A 220 55.35 -21.18 -9.11
C MET A 220 55.85 -20.35 -10.29
N ASP A 221 57.09 -19.89 -10.22
CA ASP A 221 57.83 -19.32 -11.34
C ASP A 221 59.32 -19.73 -11.34
N GLY A 222 60.17 -19.00 -12.06
CA GLY A 222 61.62 -19.23 -12.08
C GLY A 222 62.35 -18.85 -10.78
N ARG A 223 61.68 -18.28 -9.79
CA ARG A 223 62.24 -17.95 -8.47
C ARG A 223 61.77 -18.89 -7.37
N ASP A 224 60.47 -19.04 -7.18
CA ASP A 224 59.92 -19.79 -6.05
C ASP A 224 58.58 -20.46 -6.34
N ALA A 225 58.14 -21.30 -5.40
CA ALA A 225 56.80 -21.86 -5.36
C ALA A 225 56.05 -21.39 -4.11
N ASN A 226 54.80 -20.97 -4.28
CA ASN A 226 54.01 -20.33 -3.23
C ASN A 226 52.64 -21.00 -3.08
N THR A 227 52.13 -21.03 -1.84
CA THR A 227 50.79 -21.54 -1.52
C THR A 227 50.08 -20.61 -0.54
N GLY A 228 48.75 -20.52 -0.61
CA GLY A 228 48.04 -19.57 0.25
C GLY A 228 46.53 -19.57 0.16
N ILE A 229 45.94 -18.65 0.91
CA ILE A 229 44.52 -18.41 1.06
C ILE A 229 44.26 -16.91 0.90
N LYS A 230 43.32 -16.55 0.03
CA LYS A 230 42.87 -15.17 -0.20
C LYS A 230 41.38 -15.06 0.13
N TYR A 231 40.98 -14.06 0.91
CA TYR A 231 39.59 -13.74 1.17
C TYR A 231 39.26 -12.38 0.56
N THR A 232 38.41 -12.40 -0.47
CA THR A 232 38.00 -11.23 -1.23
C THR A 232 36.62 -10.78 -0.78
N HIS A 233 36.57 -9.73 0.04
CA HIS A 233 35.35 -8.98 0.33
C HIS A 233 35.21 -7.81 -0.66
N LYS A 234 34.00 -7.26 -0.77
CA LYS A 234 33.68 -6.15 -1.69
C LYS A 234 34.57 -4.91 -1.49
N TYR A 235 34.93 -4.60 -0.25
CA TYR A 235 35.69 -3.39 0.12
C TYR A 235 37.13 -3.65 0.53
N PHE A 236 37.50 -4.92 0.74
CA PHE A 236 38.84 -5.30 1.16
C PHE A 236 39.17 -6.73 0.75
N THR A 237 40.45 -7.03 0.61
CA THR A 237 40.96 -8.39 0.36
C THR A 237 42.01 -8.71 1.40
N THR A 238 41.99 -9.88 2.03
CA THR A 238 43.08 -10.35 2.89
C THR A 238 43.74 -11.58 2.30
N THR A 239 45.06 -11.70 2.45
CA THR A 239 45.85 -12.83 1.97
C THR A 239 46.67 -13.41 3.12
N PHE A 240 46.73 -14.72 3.23
CA PHE A 240 47.75 -15.43 4.00
C PHE A 240 48.42 -16.43 3.07
N ALA A 241 49.73 -16.43 3.00
CA ALA A 241 50.48 -17.36 2.16
C ALA A 241 51.73 -17.86 2.87
N ILE A 242 52.30 -18.92 2.33
CA ILE A 242 53.66 -19.35 2.58
C ILE A 242 54.36 -19.30 1.23
N SER A 243 55.39 -18.45 1.12
CA SER A 243 56.24 -18.38 -0.07
C SER A 243 57.49 -19.23 0.11
N LYS A 244 58.15 -19.55 -1.02
CA LYS A 244 59.37 -20.37 -1.04
C LYS A 244 59.18 -21.75 -0.40
N VAL A 245 58.06 -22.40 -0.69
CA VAL A 245 57.65 -23.67 -0.03
C VAL A 245 58.62 -24.81 -0.33
N GLU A 246 59.34 -24.75 -1.46
CA GLU A 246 60.40 -25.68 -1.81
C GLU A 246 61.57 -25.66 -0.81
N GLN A 247 61.74 -24.57 -0.06
CA GLN A 247 62.81 -24.44 0.95
C GLN A 247 62.50 -25.21 2.26
N PHE A 248 61.27 -25.72 2.46
CA PHE A 248 60.97 -26.64 3.59
C PHE A 248 61.78 -27.94 3.50
N PHE A 249 62.24 -28.28 2.30
CA PHE A 249 62.98 -29.50 2.01
C PHE A 249 64.41 -29.19 1.50
N GLY A 250 64.88 -27.95 1.65
CA GLY A 250 66.19 -27.49 1.21
C GLY A 250 67.25 -27.58 2.31
N ASP A 251 68.51 -27.40 1.93
CA ASP A 251 69.59 -27.17 2.90
C ASP A 251 69.45 -25.76 3.50
N LYS A 252 69.87 -25.61 4.76
CA LYS A 252 69.98 -24.31 5.41
C LYS A 252 71.13 -23.49 4.78
N PRO A 253 71.09 -22.15 4.77
CA PRO A 253 70.27 -21.23 5.58
C PRO A 253 68.89 -20.84 5.01
N PHE A 254 68.50 -21.35 3.84
CA PHE A 254 67.24 -20.96 3.18
C PHE A 254 65.99 -21.23 4.03
N SER A 255 64.99 -20.35 3.96
CA SER A 255 63.77 -20.44 4.78
C SER A 255 62.50 -20.07 3.99
N PRO A 256 61.48 -20.96 3.98
CA PRO A 256 60.13 -20.58 3.55
C PRO A 256 59.64 -19.40 4.39
N ARG A 257 58.76 -18.57 3.83
CA ARG A 257 58.35 -17.33 4.49
C ARG A 257 56.86 -17.26 4.70
N TYR A 258 56.42 -16.89 5.90
CA TYR A 258 55.02 -16.53 6.12
C TYR A 258 54.74 -15.19 5.46
N VAL A 259 53.55 -15.05 4.87
CA VAL A 259 53.12 -13.88 4.12
C VAL A 259 51.72 -13.49 4.58
N PHE A 260 51.52 -12.22 4.97
CA PHE A 260 50.22 -11.69 5.39
C PHE A 260 49.90 -10.43 4.61
N GLY A 261 48.73 -10.32 3.99
CA GLY A 261 48.34 -9.13 3.22
C GLY A 261 46.91 -8.65 3.44
N LEU A 262 46.70 -7.36 3.16
CA LEU A 262 45.44 -6.62 3.21
C LEU A 262 45.38 -5.64 2.02
N GLU A 263 44.25 -5.52 1.36
CA GLU A 263 43.96 -4.47 0.37
C GLU A 263 42.65 -3.82 0.78
N MET A 264 42.53 -2.51 0.67
CA MET A 264 41.29 -1.76 0.90
C MET A 264 40.99 -0.89 -0.31
N ASN A 265 39.74 -0.94 -0.79
CA ASN A 265 39.33 -0.21 -2.00
C ASN A 265 38.25 0.84 -1.71
N ASN A 266 38.17 1.85 -2.59
CA ASN A 266 37.21 2.94 -2.50
C ASN A 266 35.83 2.65 -3.14
N ARG A 267 35.47 1.39 -3.45
CA ARG A 267 34.22 1.06 -4.20
C ARG A 267 32.95 1.59 -3.52
N PHE A 268 32.97 1.81 -2.20
CA PHE A 268 31.88 2.44 -1.46
C PHE A 268 31.61 3.91 -1.86
N MET A 269 32.57 4.60 -2.50
CA MET A 269 32.43 5.96 -3.01
C MET A 269 32.08 6.03 -4.50
N THR A 270 32.40 5.00 -5.28
CA THR A 270 32.19 4.99 -6.75
C THR A 270 30.87 4.32 -7.17
N GLU A 271 30.27 3.49 -6.31
CA GLU A 271 28.98 2.88 -6.60
C GLU A 271 27.82 3.89 -6.61
N LYS A 272 27.06 3.90 -7.71
CA LYS A 272 25.81 4.66 -7.79
C LYS A 272 24.81 4.15 -6.73
N PRO A 273 24.06 5.04 -6.06
CA PRO A 273 23.03 4.62 -5.12
C PRO A 273 22.02 3.74 -5.84
N LYS A 274 21.82 2.52 -5.33
CA LYS A 274 20.80 1.61 -5.84
C LYS A 274 19.42 2.21 -5.57
N ILE A 275 18.55 2.17 -6.58
CA ILE A 275 17.20 2.75 -6.53
C ILE A 275 16.12 1.69 -6.77
N GLY A 276 14.92 1.96 -6.29
CA GLY A 276 13.68 1.25 -6.63
C GLY A 276 12.52 2.25 -6.75
N THR A 277 11.35 1.77 -7.18
CA THR A 277 10.16 2.62 -7.39
C THR A 277 9.05 2.21 -6.43
N ILE A 278 8.32 3.17 -5.88
CA ILE A 278 7.07 2.94 -5.16
C ILE A 278 5.92 3.46 -6.00
N GLU A 279 4.86 2.66 -6.14
CA GLU A 279 3.58 3.05 -6.71
C GLU A 279 2.51 2.94 -5.62
N CYS A 280 1.97 4.07 -5.18
CA CYS A 280 0.91 4.16 -4.18
C CYS A 280 -0.46 4.29 -4.84
N ILE A 281 -1.41 3.45 -4.44
CA ILE A 281 -2.85 3.58 -4.74
C ILE A 281 -3.57 3.88 -3.43
N VAL A 282 -4.36 4.95 -3.40
CA VAL A 282 -5.13 5.38 -2.23
C VAL A 282 -6.62 5.26 -2.53
N GLN A 283 -7.33 4.48 -1.73
CA GLN A 283 -8.74 4.17 -1.95
C GLN A 283 -9.54 4.08 -0.64
N ASP A 284 -10.84 4.35 -0.72
CA ASP A 284 -11.78 4.13 0.37
C ASP A 284 -11.91 2.61 0.65
N ILE A 285 -11.83 2.22 1.92
CA ILE A 285 -11.80 0.81 2.32
C ILE A 285 -13.08 0.04 1.94
N THR A 286 -14.23 0.71 1.89
CA THR A 286 -15.54 0.07 1.71
C THR A 286 -15.96 0.05 0.24
N SER A 287 -15.95 1.22 -0.41
CA SER A 287 -16.39 1.43 -1.79
C SER A 287 -15.32 1.15 -2.84
N LYS A 288 -14.05 1.01 -2.43
CA LYS A 288 -12.86 0.89 -3.30
C LYS A 288 -12.68 2.03 -4.30
N LYS A 289 -13.38 3.15 -4.12
CA LYS A 289 -13.21 4.35 -4.94
C LYS A 289 -11.87 5.00 -4.64
N LEU A 290 -11.14 5.37 -5.70
CA LEU A 290 -9.86 6.07 -5.60
C LEU A 290 -10.04 7.46 -4.96
N LEU A 291 -9.18 7.78 -3.99
CA LEU A 291 -9.23 9.02 -3.22
C LEU A 291 -8.33 10.08 -3.85
N ASN A 292 -8.88 10.79 -4.84
CA ASN A 292 -8.20 11.88 -5.53
C ASN A 292 -7.68 12.95 -4.56
N ASN A 293 -6.48 13.48 -4.83
CA ASN A 293 -5.79 14.48 -4.01
C ASN A 293 -5.68 14.05 -2.54
N SER A 294 -5.24 12.82 -2.31
CA SER A 294 -4.72 12.38 -1.00
C SER A 294 -3.26 12.81 -0.87
N ILE A 295 -2.81 13.14 0.34
CA ILE A 295 -1.42 13.52 0.60
C ILE A 295 -0.65 12.25 0.97
N VAL A 296 0.53 12.08 0.37
CA VAL A 296 1.46 10.98 0.66
C VAL A 296 2.76 11.59 1.19
N GLU A 297 3.08 11.35 2.45
CA GLU A 297 4.30 11.80 3.11
C GLU A 297 5.30 10.64 3.22
N ILE A 298 6.56 10.90 2.88
CA ILE A 298 7.69 9.99 3.11
C ILE A 298 8.54 10.60 4.23
N LYS A 299 8.43 10.02 5.42
CA LYS A 299 8.90 10.61 6.68
C LYS A 299 10.41 10.84 6.69
N GLU A 300 11.20 9.85 6.24
CA GLU A 300 12.66 9.89 6.24
C GLU A 300 13.23 10.90 5.24
N LEU A 301 12.43 11.36 4.28
CA LEU A 301 12.80 12.41 3.33
C LEU A 301 12.23 13.79 3.70
N ASN A 302 11.35 13.87 4.71
CA ASN A 302 10.54 15.05 5.02
C ASN A 302 9.87 15.66 3.75
N LYS A 303 9.32 14.79 2.88
CA LYS A 303 8.71 15.19 1.60
C LYS A 303 7.26 14.71 1.52
N LYS A 304 6.41 15.61 1.02
CA LYS A 304 4.97 15.37 0.77
C LYS A 304 4.69 15.42 -0.72
N TYR A 305 3.80 14.56 -1.16
CA TYR A 305 3.37 14.39 -2.53
C TYR A 305 1.84 14.30 -2.58
N THR A 306 1.26 14.51 -3.77
CA THR A 306 -0.20 14.46 -3.97
C THR A 306 -0.55 13.29 -4.88
N ALA A 307 -1.44 12.41 -4.41
CA ALA A 307 -1.98 11.30 -5.18
C ALA A 307 -3.10 11.78 -6.12
N VAL A 308 -2.71 12.34 -7.27
CA VAL A 308 -3.64 12.77 -8.33
C VAL A 308 -4.32 11.53 -8.92
N GLY A 309 -5.65 11.58 -9.08
CA GLY A 309 -6.48 10.43 -9.43
C GLY A 309 -6.54 9.34 -8.33
N GLY A 310 -5.95 9.58 -7.15
CA GLY A 310 -5.77 8.56 -6.11
C GLY A 310 -4.52 7.69 -6.33
N THR A 311 -3.62 8.07 -7.24
CA THR A 311 -2.37 7.35 -7.53
C THR A 311 -1.15 8.27 -7.42
N PHE A 312 -0.02 7.72 -6.98
CA PHE A 312 1.25 8.43 -6.85
C PHE A 312 2.41 7.47 -7.14
N SER A 313 3.51 7.96 -7.73
CA SER A 313 4.72 7.16 -7.94
C SER A 313 5.98 7.97 -7.71
N VAL A 314 7.02 7.34 -7.14
CA VAL A 314 8.31 7.97 -6.83
C VAL A 314 9.47 6.96 -6.86
N ILE A 315 10.61 7.43 -7.33
CA ILE A 315 11.89 6.70 -7.31
C ILE A 315 12.64 7.06 -6.02
N LEU A 316 13.10 6.05 -5.29
CA LEU A 316 13.79 6.18 -4.01
C LEU A 316 15.06 5.33 -4.00
N SER A 317 16.02 5.70 -3.15
CA SER A 317 17.16 4.84 -2.83
C SER A 317 16.69 3.54 -2.14
N VAL A 318 17.51 2.49 -2.20
CA VAL A 318 17.28 1.26 -1.44
C VAL A 318 17.33 1.57 0.06
N GLY A 319 16.31 1.14 0.79
CA GLY A 319 16.12 1.46 2.20
C GLY A 319 14.71 1.11 2.69
N ASN A 320 14.47 1.34 3.97
CA ASN A 320 13.13 1.21 4.57
C ASN A 320 12.56 2.62 4.79
N TYR A 321 11.31 2.83 4.40
CA TYR A 321 10.63 4.12 4.49
C TYR A 321 9.28 4.00 5.19
N THR A 322 8.91 5.03 5.94
CA THR A 322 7.60 5.21 6.54
C THR A 322 6.75 6.10 5.63
N VAL A 323 5.71 5.52 5.04
CA VAL A 323 4.74 6.22 4.20
C VAL A 323 3.50 6.51 5.02
N ILE A 324 3.16 7.79 5.14
CA ILE A 324 1.93 8.25 5.81
C ILE A 324 1.01 8.83 4.73
N VAL A 325 -0.24 8.36 4.70
CA VAL A 325 -1.25 8.82 3.75
C VAL A 325 -2.40 9.47 4.49
N SER A 326 -2.65 10.74 4.18
CA SER A 326 -3.68 11.55 4.83
C SER A 326 -4.68 12.12 3.83
N LYS A 327 -5.94 12.21 4.26
CA LYS A 327 -7.06 12.71 3.45
C LYS A 327 -8.14 13.29 4.39
N PRO A 328 -8.67 14.50 4.14
CA PRO A 328 -9.79 15.03 4.91
C PRO A 328 -10.96 14.04 4.96
N ASP A 329 -11.62 13.95 6.13
CA ASP A 329 -12.69 13.00 6.45
C ASP A 329 -12.26 11.51 6.58
N TYR A 330 -10.96 11.19 6.46
CA TYR A 330 -10.40 9.85 6.68
C TYR A 330 -9.38 9.81 7.82
N VAL A 331 -9.18 8.63 8.39
CA VAL A 331 -8.10 8.34 9.34
C VAL A 331 -6.79 8.16 8.57
N ASP A 332 -5.73 8.81 9.03
CA ASP A 332 -4.39 8.70 8.44
C ASP A 332 -3.88 7.26 8.48
N TYR A 333 -3.36 6.79 7.34
CA TYR A 333 -2.82 5.43 7.20
C TYR A 333 -1.30 5.47 7.18
N THR A 334 -0.64 4.76 8.10
CA THR A 334 0.83 4.63 8.12
C THR A 334 1.26 3.22 7.71
N SER A 335 2.27 3.11 6.83
CA SER A 335 2.85 1.84 6.39
C SER A 335 4.38 1.92 6.29
N MET A 336 5.07 0.81 6.53
CA MET A 336 6.51 0.69 6.27
C MET A 336 6.73 -0.09 4.97
N VAL A 337 7.63 0.42 4.12
CA VAL A 337 7.97 -0.18 2.83
C VAL A 337 9.47 -0.32 2.68
N SER A 338 9.91 -1.51 2.24
CA SER A 338 11.31 -1.78 1.91
C SER A 338 11.51 -1.64 0.40
N VAL A 339 12.28 -0.63 -0.01
CA VAL A 339 12.64 -0.36 -1.40
C VAL A 339 13.83 -1.24 -1.77
N LYS A 340 13.61 -2.14 -2.75
CA LYS A 340 14.62 -3.07 -3.25
C LYS A 340 15.20 -2.60 -4.59
N PRO A 341 16.48 -2.92 -4.89
CA PRO A 341 17.14 -2.46 -6.12
C PRO A 341 16.41 -2.96 -7.36
N GLY A 342 16.03 -2.04 -8.25
CA GLY A 342 15.34 -2.35 -9.51
C GLY A 342 13.89 -2.84 -9.38
N VAL A 343 13.31 -2.84 -8.17
CA VAL A 343 11.94 -3.32 -7.93
C VAL A 343 10.94 -2.16 -7.94
N GLN A 344 9.79 -2.37 -8.59
CA GLN A 344 8.60 -1.54 -8.44
C GLN A 344 7.68 -2.16 -7.38
N SER A 345 7.57 -1.50 -6.22
CA SER A 345 6.72 -1.93 -5.11
C SER A 345 5.37 -1.22 -5.18
N LYS A 346 4.30 -1.99 -5.39
CA LYS A 346 2.92 -1.49 -5.42
C LYS A 346 2.29 -1.55 -4.03
N LEU A 347 1.86 -0.41 -3.51
CA LEU A 347 1.24 -0.24 -2.20
C LEU A 347 -0.23 0.19 -2.35
N VAL A 348 -1.15 -0.47 -1.65
CA VAL A 348 -2.59 -0.13 -1.68
C VAL A 348 -3.06 0.29 -0.29
N PHE A 349 -3.27 1.59 -0.13
CA PHE A 349 -3.73 2.22 1.10
C PHE A 349 -5.26 2.24 1.11
N ASN A 350 -5.85 1.43 2.00
CA ASN A 350 -7.30 1.36 2.21
C ASN A 350 -7.65 2.24 3.41
N LEU A 351 -8.08 3.48 3.16
CA LEU A 351 -8.40 4.45 4.22
C LEU A 351 -9.84 4.25 4.70
N SER A 352 -10.05 4.31 6.01
CA SER A 352 -11.37 4.34 6.65
C SER A 352 -11.77 5.78 6.98
N LYS A 353 -13.05 6.12 6.78
CA LYS A 353 -13.59 7.43 7.19
C LYS A 353 -13.51 7.61 8.72
N THR A 354 -13.41 8.86 9.17
CA THR A 354 -13.51 9.18 10.60
C THR A 354 -14.95 8.98 11.11
N GLU A 355 -15.12 8.78 12.42
CA GLU A 355 -16.46 8.70 13.01
C GLU A 355 -17.29 9.95 12.73
N GLU A 356 -16.69 11.14 12.77
CA GLU A 356 -17.37 12.41 12.51
C GLU A 356 -17.85 12.53 11.06
N ALA A 357 -17.08 12.02 10.10
CA ALA A 357 -17.49 11.95 8.71
C ALA A 357 -18.65 10.96 8.51
N LEU A 358 -18.57 9.78 9.14
CA LEU A 358 -19.63 8.78 9.11
C LEU A 358 -20.93 9.29 9.75
N ARG A 359 -20.86 9.99 10.89
CA ARG A 359 -22.01 10.63 11.55
C ARG A 359 -22.64 11.71 10.68
N ARG A 360 -21.83 12.56 10.03
CA ARG A 360 -22.32 13.57 9.06
C ARG A 360 -23.04 12.92 7.88
N GLU A 361 -22.47 11.87 7.28
CA GLU A 361 -23.10 11.15 6.17
C GLU A 361 -24.39 10.43 6.59
N ALA A 362 -24.44 9.86 7.80
CA ALA A 362 -25.65 9.25 8.33
C ALA A 362 -26.76 10.29 8.54
N ALA A 363 -26.45 11.42 9.17
CA ALA A 363 -27.41 12.51 9.40
C ALA A 363 -27.93 13.12 8.08
N LEU A 364 -27.09 13.25 7.06
CA LEU A 364 -27.51 13.69 5.72
C LEU A 364 -28.48 12.70 5.07
N ARG A 365 -28.20 11.39 5.14
CA ARG A 365 -29.11 10.36 4.61
C ARG A 365 -30.43 10.30 5.37
N GLU A 366 -30.39 10.42 6.70
CA GLU A 366 -31.59 10.47 7.54
C GLU A 366 -32.45 11.70 7.21
N LYS A 367 -31.81 12.85 6.99
CA LYS A 367 -32.46 14.07 6.50
C LYS A 367 -33.12 13.87 5.13
N GLU A 368 -32.39 13.35 4.14
CA GLU A 368 -32.90 13.06 2.78
C GLU A 368 -34.06 12.06 2.82
N GLN A 369 -33.96 11.01 3.63
CA GLN A 369 -35.01 10.01 3.82
C GLN A 369 -36.24 10.63 4.49
N SER A 370 -36.06 11.50 5.49
CA SER A 370 -37.14 12.20 6.17
C SER A 370 -37.87 13.15 5.23
N ILE A 371 -37.13 13.95 4.45
CA ILE A 371 -37.67 14.79 3.36
C ILE A 371 -38.55 13.96 2.44
N LYS A 372 -38.03 12.82 1.93
CA LYS A 372 -38.80 11.94 1.04
C LYS A 372 -40.08 11.40 1.69
N ILE A 373 -40.02 10.98 2.96
CA ILE A 373 -41.19 10.45 3.68
C ILE A 373 -42.27 11.53 3.84
N TYR A 374 -41.90 12.73 4.33
CA TYR A 374 -42.86 13.81 4.52
C TYR A 374 -43.44 14.33 3.20
N LEU A 375 -42.63 14.38 2.15
CA LEU A 375 -43.05 14.80 0.80
C LEU A 375 -44.08 13.84 0.20
N GLU A 376 -43.88 12.52 0.33
CA GLU A 376 -44.86 11.52 -0.12
C GLU A 376 -46.12 11.51 0.75
N GLN A 377 -46.01 11.69 2.08
CA GLN A 377 -47.16 11.85 2.97
C GLN A 377 -48.01 13.08 2.60
N GLY A 378 -47.35 14.22 2.32
CA GLY A 378 -48.01 15.45 1.87
C GLY A 378 -48.78 15.24 0.57
N LYS A 379 -48.17 14.56 -0.41
CA LYS A 379 -48.84 14.20 -1.68
C LYS A 379 -50.08 13.34 -1.45
N ILE A 380 -49.98 12.28 -0.63
CA ILE A 380 -51.11 11.40 -0.31
C ILE A 380 -52.27 12.20 0.29
N TYR A 381 -52.01 12.96 1.36
CA TYR A 381 -53.03 13.80 1.99
C TYR A 381 -53.62 14.84 1.04
N PHE A 382 -52.79 15.45 0.19
CA PHE A 382 -53.25 16.42 -0.81
C PHE A 382 -54.20 15.79 -1.82
N PHE A 383 -53.90 14.60 -2.35
CA PHE A 383 -54.77 13.90 -3.31
C PHE A 383 -56.04 13.32 -2.65
N GLU A 384 -55.99 12.90 -1.39
CA GLU A 384 -57.17 12.50 -0.61
C GLU A 384 -58.05 13.69 -0.16
N ASN A 385 -57.65 14.93 -0.48
CA ASN A 385 -58.31 16.18 -0.07
C ASN A 385 -58.24 16.47 1.44
N GLN A 386 -57.32 15.84 2.16
CA GLN A 386 -56.99 16.14 3.55
C GLN A 386 -55.99 17.31 3.60
N LEU A 387 -56.47 18.51 3.28
CA LEU A 387 -55.60 19.66 2.97
C LEU A 387 -54.77 20.17 4.15
N ASP A 388 -55.28 20.12 5.38
CA ASP A 388 -54.55 20.56 6.56
C ASP A 388 -53.43 19.59 6.97
N PRO A 389 -53.65 18.25 7.03
CA PRO A 389 -52.56 17.27 7.13
C PRO A 389 -51.52 17.37 6.00
N ALA A 390 -51.96 17.64 4.76
CA ALA A 390 -51.05 17.83 3.62
C ALA A 390 -50.12 19.02 3.85
N LYS A 391 -50.68 20.17 4.28
CA LYS A 391 -49.91 21.38 4.59
C LYS A 391 -48.83 21.12 5.63
N ILE A 392 -49.18 20.48 6.75
CA ILE A 392 -48.24 20.14 7.82
C ILE A 392 -47.10 19.26 7.29
N ALA A 393 -47.40 18.24 6.49
CA ALA A 393 -46.37 17.36 5.93
C ALA A 393 -45.40 18.11 4.98
N PHE A 394 -45.90 19.01 4.14
CA PHE A 394 -45.02 19.85 3.31
C PHE A 394 -44.24 20.90 4.11
N GLU A 395 -44.80 21.45 5.18
CA GLU A 395 -44.08 22.34 6.11
C GLU A 395 -42.94 21.59 6.84
N MET A 396 -43.14 20.30 7.17
CA MET A 396 -42.06 19.45 7.68
C MET A 396 -40.94 19.24 6.64
N VAL A 397 -41.26 19.11 5.34
CA VAL A 397 -40.23 19.11 4.27
C VAL A 397 -39.45 20.41 4.28
N LEU A 398 -40.13 21.57 4.27
CA LEU A 398 -39.47 22.88 4.24
C LEU A 398 -38.68 23.20 5.52
N SER A 399 -39.01 22.58 6.65
CA SER A 399 -38.20 22.67 7.88
C SER A 399 -36.83 21.99 7.75
N LEU A 400 -36.72 20.99 6.87
CA LEU A 400 -35.47 20.26 6.59
C LEU A 400 -34.77 20.86 5.37
N ASP A 401 -35.52 21.16 4.30
CA ASP A 401 -35.05 21.68 3.03
C ASP A 401 -35.88 22.91 2.61
N PRO A 402 -35.51 24.13 3.06
CA PRO A 402 -36.27 25.35 2.77
C PRO A 402 -36.37 25.70 1.28
N GLU A 403 -35.49 25.15 0.44
CA GLU A 403 -35.47 25.39 -1.01
C GLU A 403 -36.23 24.31 -1.80
N ASN A 404 -36.94 23.40 -1.12
CA ASN A 404 -37.68 22.32 -1.77
C ASN A 404 -38.82 22.83 -2.66
N SER A 405 -38.58 22.89 -3.97
CA SER A 405 -39.51 23.41 -4.96
C SER A 405 -40.84 22.66 -5.00
N GLU A 406 -40.83 21.33 -4.88
CA GLU A 406 -42.05 20.51 -4.93
C GLU A 406 -42.96 20.79 -3.71
N ALA A 407 -42.41 20.84 -2.49
CA ALA A 407 -43.18 21.19 -1.30
C ALA A 407 -43.76 22.62 -1.33
N MET A 408 -42.98 23.60 -1.82
CA MET A 408 -43.47 24.98 -2.03
C MET A 408 -44.61 25.04 -3.04
N GLU A 409 -44.53 24.29 -4.14
CA GLU A 409 -45.56 24.24 -5.17
C GLU A 409 -46.87 23.69 -4.61
N PHE A 410 -46.83 22.54 -3.92
CA PHE A 410 -48.04 21.95 -3.33
C PHE A 410 -48.67 22.85 -2.27
N ILE A 411 -47.89 23.48 -1.38
CA ILE A 411 -48.42 24.45 -0.40
C ILE A 411 -49.16 25.60 -1.10
N THR A 412 -48.62 26.10 -2.22
CA THR A 412 -49.25 27.16 -3.01
C THR A 412 -50.59 26.72 -3.62
N GLN A 413 -50.73 25.43 -3.97
CA GLN A 413 -51.97 24.87 -4.52
C GLN A 413 -53.05 24.54 -3.46
N ILE A 414 -52.71 24.47 -2.16
CA ILE A 414 -53.64 24.06 -1.10
C ILE A 414 -54.86 24.98 -0.99
N GLU A 415 -54.68 26.30 -0.88
CA GLU A 415 -55.81 27.21 -0.69
C GLU A 415 -56.71 27.36 -1.95
N PRO A 416 -56.17 27.43 -3.19
CA PRO A 416 -56.98 27.28 -4.41
C PRO A 416 -57.82 25.99 -4.42
N LYS A 417 -57.22 24.84 -4.05
CA LYS A 417 -57.92 23.56 -3.98
C LYS A 417 -58.98 23.52 -2.86
N ARG A 418 -58.71 24.15 -1.71
CA ARG A 418 -59.67 24.31 -0.60
C ARG A 418 -60.90 25.07 -1.07
N ALA A 419 -60.70 26.21 -1.74
CA ALA A 419 -61.78 27.03 -2.29
C ALA A 419 -62.61 26.26 -3.33
N GLN A 420 -61.95 25.52 -4.23
CA GLN A 420 -62.62 24.68 -5.24
C GLN A 420 -63.50 23.60 -4.58
N LEU A 421 -62.96 22.85 -3.62
CA LEU A 421 -63.71 21.78 -2.92
C LEU A 421 -64.88 22.33 -2.10
N ILE A 422 -64.71 23.47 -1.42
CA ILE A 422 -65.81 24.15 -0.72
C ILE A 422 -66.93 24.51 -1.70
N ALA A 423 -66.60 25.08 -2.87
CA ALA A 423 -67.60 25.42 -3.88
C ALA A 423 -68.33 24.18 -4.43
N THR A 424 -67.59 23.10 -4.72
CA THR A 424 -68.14 21.83 -5.21
C THR A 424 -69.06 21.17 -4.19
N TYR A 425 -68.63 21.02 -2.94
CA TYR A 425 -69.44 20.39 -1.89
C TYR A 425 -70.65 21.25 -1.51
N ALA A 426 -70.54 22.58 -1.51
CA ALA A 426 -71.68 23.47 -1.31
C ALA A 426 -72.71 23.35 -2.46
N ALA A 427 -72.26 23.23 -3.71
CA ALA A 427 -73.15 23.01 -4.85
C ALA A 427 -73.91 21.67 -4.77
N GLU A 428 -73.20 20.56 -4.46
CA GLU A 428 -73.84 19.26 -4.21
C GLU A 428 -74.83 19.34 -3.04
N ALA A 429 -74.46 19.96 -1.92
CA ALA A 429 -75.34 20.09 -0.76
C ALA A 429 -76.64 20.85 -1.07
N ARG A 430 -76.57 21.93 -1.88
CA ARG A 430 -77.75 22.64 -2.39
C ARG A 430 -78.60 21.76 -3.32
N SER A 431 -77.97 21.03 -4.25
CA SER A 431 -78.65 20.09 -5.16
C SER A 431 -79.40 18.98 -4.39
N ARG A 432 -78.74 18.32 -3.43
CA ARG A 432 -79.35 17.32 -2.55
C ARG A 432 -80.48 17.89 -1.71
N THR A 433 -80.38 19.15 -1.28
CA THR A 433 -81.46 19.86 -0.58
C THR A 433 -82.69 20.05 -1.46
N GLN A 434 -82.51 20.45 -2.73
CA GLN A 434 -83.59 20.59 -3.70
C GLN A 434 -84.27 19.24 -4.01
N ASN A 435 -83.49 18.16 -4.09
CA ASN A 435 -83.98 16.79 -4.31
C ASN A 435 -84.58 16.13 -3.04
N ASN A 436 -84.73 16.87 -1.94
CA ASN A 436 -85.21 16.37 -0.64
C ASN A 436 -84.37 15.22 -0.03
N GLU A 437 -83.13 15.04 -0.46
CA GLU A 437 -82.15 14.07 0.07
C GLU A 437 -81.47 14.61 1.34
N LEU A 438 -82.27 15.05 2.33
CA LEU A 438 -81.83 15.92 3.43
C LEU A 438 -80.63 15.40 4.23
N ALA A 439 -80.52 14.08 4.44
CA ALA A 439 -79.40 13.47 5.17
C ALA A 439 -78.06 13.61 4.40
N LYS A 440 -78.07 13.39 3.08
CA LYS A 440 -76.89 13.57 2.23
C LYS A 440 -76.53 15.04 2.06
N ALA A 441 -77.52 15.93 2.02
CA ALA A 441 -77.28 17.37 2.02
C ALA A 441 -76.51 17.82 3.28
N ILE A 442 -76.85 17.28 4.45
CA ILE A 442 -76.10 17.51 5.69
C ILE A 442 -74.67 16.95 5.58
N GLU A 443 -74.47 15.75 5.04
CA GLU A 443 -73.13 15.15 4.85
C GLU A 443 -72.22 16.05 4.00
N TYR A 444 -72.71 16.57 2.86
CA TYR A 444 -71.93 17.49 2.03
C TYR A 444 -71.68 18.84 2.71
N TRP A 445 -72.65 19.39 3.45
CA TRP A 445 -72.39 20.59 4.26
C TRP A 445 -71.38 20.35 5.40
N GLN A 446 -71.34 19.14 5.96
CA GLN A 446 -70.31 18.77 6.94
C GLN A 446 -68.92 18.74 6.30
N LYS A 447 -68.76 18.21 5.07
CA LYS A 447 -67.50 18.29 4.31
C LYS A 447 -67.05 19.72 4.05
N VAL A 448 -67.98 20.65 3.80
CA VAL A 448 -67.67 22.09 3.72
C VAL A 448 -67.13 22.61 5.06
N LEU A 449 -67.74 22.23 6.19
CA LEU A 449 -67.27 22.63 7.52
C LEU A 449 -65.96 21.97 7.95
N THR A 450 -65.61 20.80 7.40
CA THR A 450 -64.27 20.21 7.58
C THR A 450 -63.19 21.06 6.92
N LEU A 451 -63.47 21.66 5.76
CA LEU A 451 -62.52 22.49 5.01
C LEU A 451 -62.49 23.96 5.47
N ASN A 452 -63.63 24.48 5.93
CA ASN A 452 -63.78 25.80 6.51
C ASN A 452 -64.80 25.74 7.68
N PRO A 453 -64.31 25.57 8.93
CA PRO A 453 -65.16 25.49 10.11
C PRO A 453 -66.07 26.69 10.37
N ASP A 454 -65.85 27.83 9.71
CA ASP A 454 -66.64 29.06 9.86
C ASP A 454 -67.50 29.40 8.63
N HIS A 455 -67.71 28.45 7.73
CA HIS A 455 -68.58 28.63 6.57
C HIS A 455 -70.06 28.87 6.98
N ILE A 456 -70.46 30.14 7.01
CA ILE A 456 -71.74 30.64 7.54
C ILE A 456 -72.94 29.91 6.91
N GLU A 457 -72.94 29.75 5.58
CA GLU A 457 -74.02 29.08 4.86
C GLU A 457 -74.14 27.60 5.23
N ALA A 458 -73.03 26.92 5.51
CA ALA A 458 -73.04 25.50 5.86
C ALA A 458 -73.61 25.29 7.28
N LYS A 459 -73.18 26.10 8.26
CA LYS A 459 -73.76 26.12 9.62
C LYS A 459 -75.28 26.36 9.55
N ARG A 460 -75.71 27.38 8.79
CA ARG A 460 -77.13 27.73 8.64
C ARG A 460 -77.95 26.63 7.97
N SER A 461 -77.45 26.07 6.86
CA SER A 461 -78.14 25.02 6.10
C SER A 461 -78.27 23.72 6.88
N ILE A 462 -77.24 23.30 7.63
CA ILE A 462 -77.34 22.11 8.50
C ILE A 462 -78.44 22.30 9.55
N SER A 463 -78.52 23.47 10.20
CA SER A 463 -79.54 23.77 11.21
C SER A 463 -80.97 23.72 10.65
N ASP A 464 -81.19 24.30 9.47
CA ASP A 464 -82.50 24.23 8.78
C ASP A 464 -82.86 22.79 8.38
N LEU A 465 -81.92 22.05 7.77
CA LEU A 465 -82.12 20.66 7.35
C LEU A 465 -82.41 19.72 8.54
N GLN A 466 -81.68 19.88 9.66
CA GLN A 466 -81.96 19.14 10.90
C GLN A 466 -83.35 19.44 11.44
N THR A 467 -83.78 20.71 11.40
CA THR A 467 -85.12 21.13 11.82
C THR A 467 -86.21 20.50 10.93
N ARG A 468 -86.00 20.44 9.61
CA ARG A 468 -86.92 19.74 8.67
C ARG A 468 -87.01 18.24 8.95
N ILE A 469 -85.88 17.56 9.18
CA ILE A 469 -85.85 16.13 9.53
C ILE A 469 -86.57 15.87 10.86
N ALA A 470 -86.38 16.73 11.86
CA ALA A 470 -87.06 16.63 13.15
C ALA A 470 -88.58 16.85 13.03
N ALA A 471 -89.01 17.80 12.20
CA ALA A 471 -90.43 18.04 11.91
C ALA A 471 -91.09 16.85 11.20
N ALA A 472 -90.40 16.22 10.24
CA ALA A 472 -90.89 15.04 9.51
C ALA A 472 -90.97 13.76 10.38
N LYS A 473 -90.28 13.72 11.52
CA LYS A 473 -90.30 12.58 12.46
C LYS A 473 -91.37 12.66 13.56
N LYS A 474 -92.24 13.68 13.58
CA LYS A 474 -93.36 13.74 14.54
C LYS A 474 -94.45 12.71 14.16
N PRO A 475 -94.80 11.74 15.03
CA PRO A 475 -95.95 10.87 14.79
C PRO A 475 -97.27 11.66 14.94
N PRO A 476 -98.37 11.20 14.29
CA PRO A 476 -99.68 11.81 14.46
C PRO A 476 -100.17 11.71 15.91
N ALA A 477 -100.92 12.72 16.35
CA ALA A 477 -101.32 12.88 17.75
C ALA A 477 -102.17 11.70 18.26
N VAL A 478 -101.79 11.14 19.40
CA VAL A 478 -102.54 10.08 20.09
C VAL A 478 -103.85 10.66 20.64
N PRO A 479 -105.03 10.09 20.32
CA PRO A 479 -106.30 10.58 20.85
C PRO A 479 -106.40 10.29 22.36
N LYS A 480 -106.93 11.27 23.10
CA LYS A 480 -107.08 11.23 24.56
C LYS A 480 -108.00 10.08 24.98
N LYS A 481 -107.50 9.15 25.79
CA LYS A 481 -108.26 8.02 26.33
C LYS A 481 -109.21 8.55 27.42
N ILE A 482 -110.51 8.57 27.15
CA ILE A 482 -111.53 8.97 28.14
C ILE A 482 -111.72 7.88 29.20
N THR A 483 -112.14 8.29 30.38
CA THR A 483 -112.35 7.43 31.56
C THR A 483 -113.66 6.64 31.46
N GLN A 484 -113.78 5.53 32.23
CA GLN A 484 -115.02 4.75 32.28
C GLN A 484 -116.23 5.61 32.73
N ALA A 485 -116.01 6.60 33.61
CA ALA A 485 -117.06 7.53 34.03
C ALA A 485 -117.55 8.44 32.89
N GLU A 486 -116.66 8.86 31.99
CA GLU A 486 -117.01 9.64 30.80
C GLU A 486 -117.70 8.77 29.74
N ILE A 487 -117.30 7.50 29.60
CA ILE A 487 -117.99 6.50 28.74
C ILE A 487 -119.42 6.29 29.25
N GLU A 488 -119.60 6.11 30.55
CA GLU A 488 -120.92 5.93 31.19
C GLU A 488 -121.78 7.21 31.08
N ALA A 489 -121.18 8.40 31.19
CA ALA A 489 -121.87 9.67 30.99
C ALA A 489 -122.31 9.86 29.52
N LEU A 490 -121.47 9.45 28.55
CA LEU A 490 -121.85 9.40 27.14
C LEU A 490 -122.98 8.39 26.89
N TYR A 491 -122.91 7.20 27.49
CA TYR A 491 -123.98 6.20 27.39
C TYR A 491 -125.31 6.74 27.91
N LYS A 492 -125.33 7.33 29.12
CA LYS A 492 -126.52 7.99 29.69
C LYS A 492 -127.06 9.09 28.78
N LYS A 493 -126.19 9.93 28.20
CA LYS A 493 -126.58 10.96 27.22
C LYS A 493 -127.22 10.36 25.97
N GLY A 494 -126.72 9.23 25.48
CA GLY A 494 -127.33 8.46 24.39
C GLY A 494 -128.73 7.96 24.75
N VAL A 495 -128.91 7.42 25.96
CA VAL A 495 -130.21 6.97 26.47
C VAL A 495 -131.18 8.15 26.59
N THR A 496 -130.74 9.32 27.09
CA THR A 496 -131.56 10.53 27.15
C THR A 496 -132.02 11.00 25.76
N TYR A 497 -131.18 10.93 24.74
CA TYR A 497 -131.61 11.23 23.37
C TYR A 497 -132.59 10.19 22.83
N PHE A 498 -132.42 8.92 23.18
CA PHE A 498 -133.32 7.84 22.78
C PHE A 498 -134.72 7.97 23.41
N THR A 499 -134.81 8.29 24.70
CA THR A 499 -136.09 8.51 25.40
C THR A 499 -136.76 9.82 25.00
N ALA A 500 -136.00 10.81 24.52
CA ALA A 500 -136.51 12.04 23.91
C ALA A 500 -136.83 11.88 22.41
N GLU A 501 -136.85 10.66 21.88
CA GLU A 501 -137.14 10.30 20.47
C GLU A 501 -136.20 10.93 19.42
N LYS A 502 -135.04 11.45 19.85
CA LYS A 502 -134.01 12.06 18.98
C LYS A 502 -133.04 11.00 18.47
N TYR A 503 -133.57 10.05 17.69
CA TYR A 503 -132.87 8.81 17.36
C TYR A 503 -131.55 9.00 16.59
N ASP A 504 -131.43 9.96 15.67
CA ASP A 504 -130.14 10.25 15.00
C ASP A 504 -129.04 10.70 15.96
N GLN A 505 -129.41 11.52 16.95
CA GLN A 505 -128.50 12.01 17.98
C GLN A 505 -128.10 10.88 18.94
N ALA A 506 -129.06 10.04 19.32
CA ALA A 506 -128.82 8.83 20.10
C ALA A 506 -127.84 7.89 19.39
N LEU A 507 -128.07 7.60 18.10
CA LEU A 507 -127.23 6.71 17.29
C LEU A 507 -125.79 7.21 17.18
N LYS A 508 -125.60 8.52 17.01
CA LYS A 508 -124.27 9.14 16.98
C LYS A 508 -123.52 8.96 18.31
N ILE A 509 -124.21 9.17 19.43
CA ILE A 509 -123.62 9.02 20.77
C ILE A 509 -123.31 7.55 21.08
N PHE A 510 -124.19 6.59 20.77
CA PHE A 510 -123.90 5.17 20.99
C PHE A 510 -122.74 4.66 20.12
N LYS A 511 -122.60 5.14 18.88
CA LYS A 511 -121.40 4.87 18.05
C LYS A 511 -120.12 5.40 18.70
N GLN A 512 -120.17 6.59 19.32
CA GLN A 512 -119.03 7.16 20.05
C GLN A 512 -118.69 6.34 21.31
N VAL A 513 -119.69 5.92 22.10
CA VAL A 513 -119.48 5.01 23.25
C VAL A 513 -118.78 3.72 22.80
N LEU A 514 -119.30 3.08 21.75
CA LEU A 514 -118.73 1.83 21.21
C LEU A 514 -117.35 2.00 20.53
N THR A 515 -116.90 3.24 20.29
CA THR A 515 -115.52 3.53 19.84
C THR A 515 -114.53 3.51 21.01
N HIS A 516 -114.99 3.76 22.24
CA HIS A 516 -114.17 3.78 23.45
C HIS A 516 -114.32 2.52 24.32
N ASP A 517 -115.52 1.94 24.37
CA ASP A 517 -115.80 0.61 24.92
C ASP A 517 -116.61 -0.22 23.89
N PRO A 518 -115.93 -0.98 23.02
CA PRO A 518 -116.56 -1.86 22.04
C PRO A 518 -117.40 -3.00 22.64
N ASN A 519 -117.35 -3.22 23.95
CA ASN A 519 -118.06 -4.29 24.65
C ASN A 519 -119.24 -3.80 25.51
N HIS A 520 -119.46 -2.49 25.60
CA HIS A 520 -120.58 -1.90 26.34
C HIS A 520 -121.94 -2.45 25.88
N THR A 521 -122.50 -3.37 26.66
CA THR A 521 -123.73 -4.13 26.33
C THR A 521 -124.93 -3.21 26.14
N GLY A 522 -125.15 -2.27 27.07
CA GLY A 522 -126.22 -1.27 26.97
C GLY A 522 -126.15 -0.43 25.69
N ALA A 523 -124.97 0.05 25.30
CA ALA A 523 -124.81 0.84 24.08
C ALA A 523 -125.05 0.02 22.80
N LYS A 524 -124.75 -1.29 22.79
CA LYS A 524 -125.10 -2.19 21.67
C LYS A 524 -126.61 -2.37 21.54
N ASP A 525 -127.29 -2.66 22.64
CA ASP A 525 -128.74 -2.86 22.68
C ASP A 525 -129.49 -1.58 22.28
N TYR A 526 -129.19 -0.45 22.93
CA TYR A 526 -129.80 0.82 22.56
C TYR A 526 -129.45 1.27 21.14
N LYS A 527 -128.24 1.02 20.62
CA LYS A 527 -127.91 1.25 19.21
C LYS A 527 -128.86 0.46 18.30
N SER A 528 -129.01 -0.85 18.55
CA SER A 528 -129.89 -1.73 17.76
C SER A 528 -131.35 -1.25 17.79
N ARG A 529 -131.87 -0.89 18.97
CA ARG A 529 -133.20 -0.30 19.14
C ARG A 529 -133.35 1.05 18.42
N THR A 530 -132.29 1.87 18.40
CA THR A 530 -132.25 3.16 17.71
C THR A 530 -132.29 2.97 16.19
N GLU A 531 -131.49 2.04 15.66
CA GLU A 531 -131.47 1.69 14.23
C GLU A 531 -132.81 1.08 13.80
N ALA A 532 -133.46 0.26 14.64
CA ALA A 532 -134.81 -0.24 14.40
C ALA A 532 -135.87 0.89 14.41
N ARG A 533 -135.82 1.83 15.35
CA ARG A 533 -136.74 2.98 15.40
C ARG A 533 -136.57 3.92 14.21
N LEU A 534 -135.34 4.23 13.81
CA LEU A 534 -135.05 5.01 12.60
C LEU A 534 -135.55 4.30 11.33
N LYS A 535 -135.43 2.96 11.26
CA LYS A 535 -135.94 2.18 10.12
C LYS A 535 -137.46 2.18 10.02
N VAL A 536 -138.18 2.20 11.15
CA VAL A 536 -139.65 2.36 11.17
C VAL A 536 -140.04 3.79 10.79
N LEU A 537 -139.47 4.79 11.47
CA LEU A 537 -139.81 6.21 11.24
C LEU A 537 -139.37 6.76 9.88
N GLY A 538 -138.41 6.13 9.22
CA GLY A 538 -138.00 6.41 7.85
C GLY A 538 -138.71 5.56 6.79
N GLY A 539 -139.75 4.79 7.16
CA GLY A 539 -140.37 3.80 6.29
C GLY A 539 -141.76 3.35 6.73
N GLY A 540 -142.68 4.30 6.93
CA GLY A 540 -144.08 4.06 7.29
C GLY A 540 -144.57 5.00 8.37
#